data_AF-A0A958PP16-F1
#
_entry.id   AF-A0A958PP16-F1
#
_cell.length_a   1.000
_cell.length_b   1.000
_cell.length_c   1.000
_cell.angle_alpha   90.00
_cell.angle_beta   90.00
_cell.angle_gamma   90.00
#
_symmetry.space_group_name_H-M   'P 1'
#
loop_
_entity.id
_entity.type
_entity.pdbx_description
1 polymer ?
#
loop_
_entity_poly.entity_id
_entity_poly.type
_entity_poly.pdbx_seq_one_letter_code
_entity_poly.pdbx_strand_id
1 'polypeptide(L)'
;MEFIKNSQIQANETSSFYEKLASEMIVSLRKDRSQKELSELLGYRFNQVGKWESGATRCSWNDFFLVCKINDICLEENILEHFCWSPPQREFKDHKYIINHLLHFFGHANLTDASRSLHRSKPVISRWQRGVVEPSLSDVLQFIDSKPFILVNWIRSLLHEDLAILSTKIEIEKTTLTGLLSHPVVPIVNACLHLEEYKQFQTHSNEWISKKIAEPIENVEMALKILENFHIVEYRNQKFWSYLTNLSMYRIPNFRVLTKHLTRKMANLFDEGAAHTPNLKRPSMSSTSLHPLSDEAAIRLVESISRFHREVSKIALDDKGIKTHVRALVLHSIDCEISGR
;
A
#
# COMPACT_ATOMS: atom_id res chain seq x y z
N MET A 1 -11.14 13.96 31.70
CA MET A 1 -12.42 14.15 30.98
C MET A 1 -12.26 14.94 29.67
N GLU A 2 -11.27 15.85 29.52
CA GLU A 2 -10.99 16.54 28.24
C GLU A 2 -10.45 15.63 27.12
N PHE A 3 -9.66 14.60 27.44
CA PHE A 3 -9.12 13.66 26.44
C PHE A 3 -10.20 12.86 25.70
N ILE A 4 -11.30 12.53 26.38
CA ILE A 4 -12.43 11.79 25.77
C ILE A 4 -13.20 12.69 24.81
N LYS A 5 -13.38 13.99 25.13
CA LYS A 5 -14.05 14.95 24.25
C LYS A 5 -13.26 15.19 22.96
N ASN A 6 -11.93 15.32 23.03
CA ASN A 6 -11.09 15.49 21.84
C ASN A 6 -11.10 14.25 20.93
N SER A 7 -11.14 13.04 21.52
CA SER A 7 -11.23 11.80 20.74
C SER A 7 -12.57 11.62 20.02
N GLN A 8 -13.67 12.09 20.60
CA GLN A 8 -15.01 12.00 19.99
C GLN A 8 -15.18 13.02 18.85
N ILE A 9 -14.63 14.22 18.99
CA ILE A 9 -14.66 15.26 17.95
C ILE A 9 -13.85 14.79 16.73
N GLN A 10 -12.62 14.30 16.95
CA GLN A 10 -11.79 13.75 15.88
C GLN A 10 -12.46 12.54 15.20
N ALA A 11 -13.09 11.64 15.96
CA ALA A 11 -13.80 10.49 15.38
C ALA A 11 -15.01 10.90 14.53
N ASN A 12 -15.75 11.93 14.93
CA ASN A 12 -16.90 12.44 14.18
C ASN A 12 -16.46 13.16 12.89
N GLU A 13 -15.42 14.00 12.95
CA GLU A 13 -14.84 14.66 11.78
C GLU A 13 -14.28 13.63 10.79
N THR A 14 -13.58 12.62 11.31
CA THR A 14 -13.04 11.51 10.52
C THR A 14 -14.16 10.72 9.83
N SER A 15 -15.23 10.37 10.56
CA SER A 15 -16.39 9.67 9.97
C SER A 15 -17.07 10.51 8.90
N SER A 16 -17.19 11.82 9.10
CA SER A 16 -17.80 12.73 8.12
C SER A 16 -16.98 12.84 6.84
N PHE A 17 -15.64 12.84 6.94
CA PHE A 17 -14.75 12.86 5.78
C PHE A 17 -14.99 11.65 4.85
N TYR A 18 -15.02 10.43 5.40
CA TYR A 18 -15.19 9.22 4.58
C TYR A 18 -16.59 9.06 4.00
N GLU A 19 -17.62 9.58 4.68
CA GLU A 19 -18.97 9.63 4.11
C GLU A 19 -19.04 10.56 2.90
N LYS A 20 -18.41 11.73 2.98
CA LYS A 20 -18.31 12.66 1.84
C LYS A 20 -17.48 12.06 0.71
N LEU A 21 -16.34 11.44 1.02
CA LEU A 21 -15.50 10.76 0.03
C LEU A 21 -16.27 9.65 -0.68
N ALA A 22 -17.01 8.82 0.07
CA ALA A 22 -17.88 7.79 -0.49
C ALA A 22 -18.93 8.39 -1.43
N SER A 23 -19.57 9.49 -1.05
CA SER A 23 -20.52 10.20 -1.90
C SER A 23 -19.87 10.70 -3.20
N GLU A 24 -18.72 11.39 -3.13
CA GLU A 24 -18.00 11.89 -4.30
C GLU A 24 -17.56 10.76 -5.25
N MET A 25 -17.14 9.62 -4.70
CA MET A 25 -16.84 8.43 -5.51
C MET A 25 -18.07 7.93 -6.27
N ILE A 26 -19.26 7.90 -5.64
CA ILE A 26 -20.50 7.50 -6.32
C ILE A 26 -20.87 8.52 -7.41
N VAL A 27 -20.72 9.83 -7.14
CA VAL A 27 -20.97 10.89 -8.14
C VAL A 27 -20.05 10.71 -9.35
N SER A 28 -18.75 10.51 -9.12
CA SER A 28 -17.76 10.27 -10.18
C SER A 28 -18.10 9.00 -11.00
N LEU A 29 -18.38 7.88 -10.32
CA LEU A 29 -18.77 6.63 -10.99
C LEU A 29 -20.10 6.68 -11.72
N ARG A 30 -21.04 7.54 -11.30
CA ARG A 30 -22.32 7.70 -11.99
C ARG A 30 -22.14 8.28 -13.41
N LYS A 31 -21.12 9.11 -13.62
CA LYS A 31 -20.88 9.85 -14.88
C LYS A 31 -22.14 10.67 -15.25
N ASP A 32 -22.51 10.65 -16.52
CA ASP A 32 -23.64 11.45 -17.05
C ASP A 32 -25.03 10.89 -16.73
N ARG A 33 -25.13 9.70 -16.12
CA ARG A 33 -26.42 9.10 -15.76
C ARG A 33 -27.11 9.92 -14.68
N SER A 34 -28.43 10.00 -14.70
CA SER A 34 -29.19 10.56 -13.58
C SER A 34 -29.14 9.64 -12.36
N GLN A 35 -29.37 10.19 -11.16
CA GLN A 35 -29.46 9.41 -9.92
C GLN A 35 -30.55 8.32 -10.01
N LYS A 36 -31.66 8.63 -10.70
CA LYS A 36 -32.77 7.71 -10.91
C LYS A 36 -32.37 6.55 -11.82
N GLU A 37 -31.74 6.83 -12.95
CA GLU A 37 -31.27 5.80 -13.89
C GLU A 37 -30.30 4.83 -13.22
N LEU A 38 -29.31 5.31 -12.48
CA LEU A 38 -28.39 4.42 -11.76
C LEU A 38 -29.10 3.62 -10.66
N SER A 39 -30.08 4.22 -9.95
CA SER A 39 -30.88 3.50 -8.96
C SER A 39 -31.69 2.35 -9.59
N GLU A 40 -32.26 2.57 -10.77
CA GLU A 40 -33.01 1.56 -11.53
C GLU A 40 -32.11 0.44 -12.04
N LEU A 41 -30.90 0.77 -12.53
CA LEU A 41 -29.90 -0.22 -12.95
C LEU A 41 -29.42 -1.11 -11.79
N LEU A 42 -29.38 -0.56 -10.57
CA LEU A 42 -29.08 -1.30 -9.35
C LEU A 42 -30.28 -2.11 -8.82
N GLY A 43 -31.46 -1.98 -9.44
CA GLY A 43 -32.67 -2.72 -9.07
C GLY A 43 -33.51 -2.07 -7.97
N TYR A 44 -33.25 -0.80 -7.61
CA TYR A 44 -34.07 -0.07 -6.64
C TYR A 44 -35.32 0.54 -7.29
N ARG A 45 -36.42 0.52 -6.53
CA ARG A 45 -37.70 1.16 -6.93
C ARG A 45 -37.77 2.65 -6.56
N PHE A 46 -36.77 3.17 -5.87
CA PHE A 46 -36.73 4.53 -5.36
C PHE A 46 -35.33 5.12 -5.58
N ASN A 47 -35.19 6.45 -5.45
CA ASN A 47 -33.91 7.15 -5.68
C ASN A 47 -32.91 6.88 -4.54
N GLN A 48 -32.33 5.67 -4.53
CA GLN A 48 -31.35 5.23 -3.54
C GLN A 48 -30.01 5.93 -3.75
N VAL A 49 -29.58 6.12 -5.01
CA VAL A 49 -28.34 6.83 -5.35
C VAL A 49 -28.38 8.28 -4.87
N GLY A 50 -29.49 8.99 -5.07
CA GLY A 50 -29.62 10.36 -4.55
C GLY A 50 -29.51 10.44 -3.02
N LYS A 51 -29.93 9.39 -2.29
CA LYS A 51 -29.72 9.32 -0.82
C LYS A 51 -28.27 9.05 -0.45
N TRP A 52 -27.51 8.34 -1.28
CA TRP A 52 -26.07 8.16 -1.08
C TRP A 52 -25.31 9.46 -1.36
N GLU A 53 -25.60 10.12 -2.48
CA GLU A 53 -24.92 11.36 -2.89
C GLU A 53 -25.18 12.51 -1.91
N SER A 54 -26.40 12.62 -1.38
CA SER A 54 -26.75 13.60 -0.35
C SER A 54 -26.24 13.23 1.06
N GLY A 55 -25.69 12.02 1.25
CA GLY A 55 -25.31 11.50 2.56
C GLY A 55 -26.48 11.13 3.48
N ALA A 56 -27.73 11.18 2.99
CA ALA A 56 -28.91 10.79 3.76
C ALA A 56 -28.89 9.31 4.17
N THR A 57 -28.25 8.45 3.38
CA THR A 57 -27.99 7.05 3.70
C THR A 57 -26.58 6.65 3.28
N ARG A 58 -26.00 5.63 3.91
CA ARG A 58 -24.68 5.11 3.52
C ARG A 58 -24.83 4.08 2.39
N CYS A 59 -23.89 4.11 1.44
CA CYS A 59 -23.74 3.06 0.42
C CYS A 59 -23.10 1.83 1.07
N SER A 60 -23.71 0.64 0.90
CA SER A 60 -23.08 -0.61 1.36
C SER A 60 -21.91 -0.97 0.45
N TRP A 61 -20.98 -1.80 0.95
CA TRP A 61 -19.88 -2.28 0.11
C TRP A 61 -20.36 -3.11 -1.09
N ASN A 62 -21.38 -3.95 -0.91
CA ASN A 62 -21.97 -4.72 -2.01
C ASN A 62 -22.62 -3.80 -3.05
N ASP A 63 -23.31 -2.74 -2.63
CA ASP A 63 -23.90 -1.79 -3.57
C ASP A 63 -22.82 -1.04 -4.37
N PHE A 64 -21.72 -0.65 -3.71
CA PHE A 64 -20.58 -0.04 -4.38
C PHE A 64 -19.95 -1.00 -5.41
N PHE A 65 -19.81 -2.28 -5.06
CA PHE A 65 -19.36 -3.31 -5.98
C PHE A 65 -20.26 -3.38 -7.24
N LEU A 66 -21.58 -3.32 -7.06
CA LEU A 66 -22.53 -3.29 -8.18
C LEU A 66 -22.40 -2.01 -9.02
N VAL A 67 -22.15 -0.85 -8.40
CA VAL A 67 -21.88 0.42 -9.09
C VAL A 67 -20.61 0.31 -9.95
N CYS A 68 -19.54 -0.28 -9.43
CA CYS A 68 -18.32 -0.55 -10.22
C CYS A 68 -18.63 -1.47 -11.41
N LYS A 69 -19.39 -2.55 -11.18
CA LYS A 69 -19.77 -3.49 -12.23
C LYS A 69 -20.60 -2.86 -13.35
N ILE A 70 -21.55 -1.97 -13.02
CA ILE A 70 -22.35 -1.22 -14.02
C ILE A 70 -21.47 -0.29 -14.88
N ASN A 71 -20.30 0.08 -14.39
CA ASN A 71 -19.34 0.94 -15.08
C ASN A 71 -18.17 0.17 -15.71
N ASP A 72 -18.29 -1.16 -15.83
CA ASP A 72 -17.27 -2.05 -16.39
C ASP A 72 -15.91 -1.97 -15.66
N ILE A 73 -15.94 -1.66 -14.36
CA ILE A 73 -14.76 -1.63 -13.50
C ILE A 73 -14.65 -2.97 -12.77
N CYS A 74 -13.59 -3.72 -13.05
CA CYS A 74 -13.25 -4.94 -12.33
C CYS A 74 -12.63 -4.59 -10.97
N LEU A 75 -13.49 -4.33 -9.99
CA LEU A 75 -13.08 -3.93 -8.63
C LEU A 75 -12.16 -4.98 -8.01
N GLU A 76 -12.37 -6.26 -8.32
CA GLU A 76 -11.53 -7.35 -7.83
C GLU A 76 -10.10 -7.31 -8.34
N GLU A 77 -9.92 -7.14 -9.64
CA GLU A 77 -8.60 -7.00 -10.24
C GLU A 77 -7.91 -5.73 -9.70
N ASN A 78 -8.65 -4.63 -9.59
CA ASN A 78 -8.12 -3.38 -9.07
C ASN A 78 -7.60 -3.51 -7.62
N ILE A 79 -8.35 -4.22 -6.76
CA ILE A 79 -7.91 -4.55 -5.39
C ILE A 79 -6.69 -5.49 -5.43
N LEU A 80 -6.73 -6.56 -6.21
CA LEU A 80 -5.59 -7.48 -6.34
C LEU A 80 -4.29 -6.76 -6.72
N GLU A 81 -4.37 -5.86 -7.69
CA GLU A 81 -3.24 -5.07 -8.18
C GLU A 81 -2.68 -4.10 -7.12
N HIS A 82 -3.54 -3.36 -6.43
CA HIS A 82 -3.11 -2.28 -5.52
C HIS A 82 -2.66 -2.80 -4.16
N PHE A 83 -3.30 -3.86 -3.67
CA PHE A 83 -2.94 -4.48 -2.42
C PHE A 83 -1.90 -5.60 -2.63
N CYS A 84 -1.26 -5.66 -3.82
CA CYS A 84 -0.23 -6.64 -4.21
C CYS A 84 -0.56 -8.06 -3.75
N TRP A 85 -1.82 -8.43 -3.94
CA TRP A 85 -2.42 -9.53 -3.23
C TRP A 85 -2.32 -10.82 -4.07
N SER A 86 -1.90 -11.92 -3.44
CA SER A 86 -1.96 -13.25 -4.04
C SER A 86 -2.85 -14.18 -3.19
N PRO A 87 -4.18 -14.12 -3.33
CA PRO A 87 -5.03 -15.07 -2.65
C PRO A 87 -4.75 -16.51 -3.11
N PRO A 88 -5.01 -17.50 -2.26
CA PRO A 88 -5.53 -18.76 -2.79
C PRO A 88 -6.82 -18.44 -3.56
N GLN A 89 -6.85 -18.70 -4.89
CA GLN A 89 -7.87 -18.30 -5.88
C GLN A 89 -9.36 -18.46 -5.49
N ARG A 90 -9.68 -19.13 -4.38
CA ARG A 90 -11.05 -19.39 -3.91
C ARG A 90 -11.63 -18.29 -3.03
N GLU A 91 -10.83 -17.46 -2.35
CA GLU A 91 -11.34 -16.60 -1.26
C GLU A 91 -11.81 -15.19 -1.66
N PHE A 92 -11.47 -14.67 -2.86
CA PHE A 92 -12.02 -13.37 -3.30
C PHE A 92 -13.33 -13.43 -4.05
N LYS A 93 -13.83 -14.62 -4.39
CA LYS A 93 -15.04 -14.73 -5.22
C LYS A 93 -16.29 -14.15 -4.56
N ASP A 94 -16.21 -13.84 -3.26
CA ASP A 94 -17.28 -13.20 -2.51
C ASP A 94 -16.76 -11.90 -1.86
N HIS A 95 -17.18 -10.77 -2.42
CA HIS A 95 -16.85 -9.41 -1.97
C HIS A 95 -17.26 -9.15 -0.52
N LYS A 96 -18.16 -9.98 0.06
CA LYS A 96 -18.55 -9.89 1.49
C LYS A 96 -17.39 -10.10 2.45
N TYR A 97 -16.32 -10.78 2.01
CA TYR A 97 -15.15 -11.04 2.83
C TYR A 97 -14.03 -10.00 2.69
N ILE A 98 -14.28 -8.85 2.05
CA ILE A 98 -13.28 -7.78 1.89
C ILE A 98 -12.59 -7.41 3.21
N ILE A 99 -13.32 -7.39 4.32
CA ILE A 99 -12.76 -7.05 5.63
C ILE A 99 -11.75 -8.09 6.10
N ASN A 100 -11.96 -9.38 5.83
CA ASN A 100 -10.96 -10.41 6.15
C ASN A 100 -9.67 -10.19 5.36
N HIS A 101 -9.81 -9.82 4.09
CA HIS A 101 -8.68 -9.53 3.20
C HIS A 101 -7.90 -8.31 3.66
N LEU A 102 -8.60 -7.21 3.94
CA LEU A 102 -7.96 -5.99 4.42
C LEU A 102 -7.32 -6.18 5.81
N LEU A 103 -7.97 -6.90 6.73
CA LEU A 103 -7.40 -7.24 8.04
C LEU A 103 -6.10 -8.04 7.91
N HIS A 104 -6.09 -9.02 7.01
CA HIS A 104 -4.91 -9.82 6.71
C HIS A 104 -3.79 -8.95 6.12
N PHE A 105 -4.09 -8.21 5.06
CA PHE A 105 -3.13 -7.39 4.33
C PHE A 105 -2.49 -6.31 5.23
N PHE A 106 -3.27 -5.68 6.10
CA PHE A 106 -2.78 -4.63 7.00
C PHE A 106 -2.09 -5.14 8.27
N GLY A 107 -1.98 -6.46 8.43
CA GLY A 107 -1.35 -7.06 9.60
C GLY A 107 -2.14 -6.84 10.89
N HIS A 108 -3.44 -6.55 10.79
CA HIS A 108 -4.33 -6.43 11.94
C HIS A 108 -4.78 -7.82 12.40
N ALA A 109 -3.81 -8.60 12.88
CA ALA A 109 -4.02 -9.98 13.32
C ALA A 109 -5.03 -10.10 14.47
N ASN A 110 -5.28 -9.01 15.21
CA ASN A 110 -6.27 -8.98 16.28
C ASN A 110 -7.30 -7.85 16.07
N LEU A 111 -8.53 -8.10 16.54
CA LEU A 111 -9.66 -7.16 16.44
C LEU A 111 -9.47 -5.87 17.25
N THR A 112 -8.51 -5.83 18.18
CA THR A 112 -8.24 -4.63 18.99
C THR A 112 -7.59 -3.54 18.15
N ASP A 113 -6.61 -3.91 17.33
CA ASP A 113 -5.93 -2.95 16.48
C ASP A 113 -6.87 -2.44 15.38
N ALA A 114 -7.65 -3.33 14.76
CA ALA A 114 -8.68 -2.95 13.81
C ALA A 114 -9.74 -2.02 14.43
N SER A 115 -10.19 -2.33 15.65
CA SER A 115 -11.15 -1.49 16.39
C SER A 115 -10.63 -0.09 16.65
N ARG A 116 -9.33 0.03 16.96
CA ARG A 116 -8.65 1.32 17.16
C ARG A 116 -8.56 2.10 15.85
N SER A 117 -8.07 1.48 14.78
CA SER A 117 -7.88 2.14 13.48
C SER A 117 -9.18 2.63 12.86
N LEU A 118 -10.27 1.87 13.02
CA LEU A 118 -11.55 2.18 12.37
C LEU A 118 -12.49 3.01 13.22
N HIS A 119 -12.18 3.19 14.51
CA HIS A 119 -13.14 3.71 15.47
C HIS A 119 -14.48 2.94 15.42
N ARG A 120 -14.38 1.61 15.37
CA ARG A 120 -15.53 0.68 15.37
C ARG A 120 -15.36 -0.33 16.49
N SER A 121 -16.46 -0.75 17.09
CA SER A 121 -16.39 -1.73 18.17
C SER A 121 -15.98 -3.11 17.63
N LYS A 122 -15.22 -3.88 18.42
CA LYS A 122 -14.83 -5.26 18.07
C LYS A 122 -16.02 -6.13 17.63
N PRO A 123 -17.21 -6.06 18.26
CA PRO A 123 -18.38 -6.82 17.82
C PRO A 123 -18.88 -6.45 16.41
N VAL A 124 -18.77 -5.18 16.00
CA VAL A 124 -19.12 -4.76 14.63
C VAL A 124 -18.16 -5.39 13.62
N ILE A 125 -16.85 -5.24 13.84
CA ILE A 125 -15.82 -5.80 12.96
C ILE A 125 -15.93 -7.33 12.88
N SER A 126 -16.16 -8.00 14.02
CA SER A 126 -16.38 -9.45 14.06
C SER A 126 -17.61 -9.91 13.28
N ARG A 127 -18.66 -9.09 13.21
CA ARG A 127 -19.83 -9.39 12.35
C ARG A 127 -19.50 -9.20 10.87
N TRP A 128 -18.69 -8.20 10.51
CA TRP A 128 -18.19 -8.03 9.15
C TRP A 128 -17.34 -9.22 8.71
N GLN A 129 -16.39 -9.68 9.54
CA GLN A 129 -15.55 -10.84 9.22
C GLN A 129 -16.34 -12.11 8.93
N ARG A 130 -17.49 -12.28 9.60
CA ARG A 130 -18.38 -13.44 9.44
C ARG A 130 -19.40 -13.25 8.31
N GLY A 131 -19.42 -12.10 7.64
CA GLY A 131 -20.42 -11.76 6.62
C GLY A 131 -21.84 -11.63 7.18
N VAL A 132 -22.00 -11.43 8.50
CA VAL A 132 -23.32 -11.27 9.15
C VAL A 132 -23.89 -9.88 8.88
N VAL A 133 -23.01 -8.88 8.78
CA VAL A 133 -23.32 -7.50 8.45
C VAL A 133 -22.30 -7.06 7.42
N GLU A 134 -22.73 -6.28 6.44
CA GLU A 134 -21.82 -5.70 5.45
C GLU A 134 -21.29 -4.34 5.94
N PRO A 135 -20.00 -4.02 5.73
CA PRO A 135 -19.49 -2.68 5.97
C PRO A 135 -20.08 -1.70 4.95
N SER A 136 -20.17 -0.42 5.32
CA SER A 136 -20.44 0.63 4.33
C SER A 136 -19.18 0.94 3.52
N LEU A 137 -19.34 1.58 2.35
CA LEU A 137 -18.22 2.07 1.55
C LEU A 137 -17.31 2.99 2.39
N SER A 138 -17.88 3.90 3.18
CA SER A 138 -17.08 4.79 4.03
C SER A 138 -16.27 4.04 5.10
N ASP A 139 -16.80 2.93 5.66
CA ASP A 139 -16.04 2.07 6.57
C ASP A 139 -14.85 1.42 5.85
N VAL A 140 -15.03 0.97 4.59
CA VAL A 140 -13.97 0.36 3.79
C VAL A 140 -12.90 1.40 3.40
N LEU A 141 -13.31 2.61 3.01
CA LEU A 141 -12.38 3.71 2.71
C LEU A 141 -11.54 4.09 3.93
N GLN A 142 -12.17 4.19 5.09
CA GLN A 142 -11.48 4.41 6.36
C GLN A 142 -10.49 3.29 6.66
N PHE A 143 -10.86 2.05 6.36
CA PHE A 143 -9.99 0.90 6.52
C PHE A 143 -8.75 1.04 5.63
N ILE A 144 -8.94 1.33 4.34
CA ILE A 144 -7.86 1.48 3.36
C ILE A 144 -6.91 2.63 3.75
N ASP A 145 -7.44 3.75 4.24
CA ASP A 145 -6.65 4.89 4.67
C ASP A 145 -5.83 4.65 5.96
N SER A 146 -6.11 3.57 6.69
CA SER A 146 -5.31 3.20 7.88
C SER A 146 -3.85 2.87 7.54
N LYS A 147 -3.53 2.69 6.26
CA LYS A 147 -2.16 2.60 5.76
C LYS A 147 -1.77 3.82 4.92
N PRO A 148 -0.58 4.38 5.17
CA PRO A 148 -0.09 5.50 4.37
C PRO A 148 -0.04 5.18 2.87
N PHE A 149 -0.42 6.15 2.04
CA PHE A 149 -0.24 6.15 0.58
C PHE A 149 -1.08 5.15 -0.22
N ILE A 150 -2.03 4.43 0.40
CA ILE A 150 -2.83 3.42 -0.32
C ILE A 150 -4.14 4.01 -0.84
N LEU A 151 -4.89 4.74 -0.01
CA LEU A 151 -6.23 5.23 -0.37
C LEU A 151 -6.23 6.05 -1.66
N VAL A 152 -5.38 7.08 -1.72
CA VAL A 152 -5.33 8.00 -2.87
C VAL A 152 -4.97 7.26 -4.15
N ASN A 153 -3.94 6.41 -4.10
CA ASN A 153 -3.49 5.65 -5.26
C ASN A 153 -4.54 4.65 -5.75
N TRP A 154 -5.24 3.99 -4.82
CA TRP A 154 -6.31 3.06 -5.14
C TRP A 154 -7.54 3.77 -5.73
N ILE A 155 -7.94 4.93 -5.20
CA ILE A 155 -9.05 5.70 -5.77
C ILE A 155 -8.70 6.20 -7.18
N ARG A 156 -7.48 6.73 -7.37
CA ARG A 156 -7.02 7.21 -8.68
C ARG A 156 -6.99 6.10 -9.72
N SER A 157 -6.62 4.88 -9.34
CA SER A 157 -6.63 3.75 -10.28
C SER A 157 -8.03 3.26 -10.61
N LEU A 158 -8.98 3.43 -9.68
CA LEU A 158 -10.38 3.07 -9.88
C LEU A 158 -11.14 4.08 -10.73
N LEU A 159 -10.93 5.38 -10.50
CA LEU A 159 -11.69 6.47 -11.12
C LEU A 159 -10.97 7.10 -12.32
N HIS A 160 -9.66 6.91 -12.45
CA HIS A 160 -8.80 7.60 -13.41
C HIS A 160 -8.78 9.13 -13.28
N GLU A 161 -9.21 9.66 -12.14
CA GLU A 161 -9.19 11.09 -11.81
C GLU A 161 -8.92 11.31 -10.30
N ASP A 162 -8.54 12.53 -9.94
CA ASP A 162 -8.36 12.94 -8.56
C ASP A 162 -9.62 13.64 -8.04
N LEU A 163 -10.13 13.18 -6.89
CA LEU A 163 -11.26 13.83 -6.21
C LEU A 163 -10.78 15.06 -5.42
N ALA A 164 -11.51 16.17 -5.51
CA ALA A 164 -11.14 17.42 -4.86
C ALA A 164 -11.02 17.28 -3.34
N ILE A 165 -11.86 16.45 -2.71
CA ILE A 165 -11.80 16.16 -1.27
C ILE A 165 -10.48 15.48 -0.85
N LEU A 166 -9.75 14.85 -1.78
CA LEU A 166 -8.45 14.23 -1.54
C LEU A 166 -7.28 15.19 -1.72
N SER A 167 -7.49 16.43 -2.17
CA SER A 167 -6.42 17.39 -2.49
C SER A 167 -5.38 17.55 -1.36
N THR A 168 -5.82 17.79 -0.13
CA THR A 168 -4.94 17.90 1.05
C THR A 168 -4.16 16.59 1.28
N LYS A 169 -4.81 15.43 1.15
CA LYS A 169 -4.13 14.13 1.29
C LYS A 169 -3.09 13.93 0.20
N ILE A 170 -3.43 14.22 -1.06
CA ILE A 170 -2.51 14.15 -2.20
C ILE A 170 -1.27 15.00 -1.96
N GLU A 171 -1.43 16.22 -1.45
CA GLU A 171 -0.31 17.13 -1.15
C GLU A 171 0.58 16.62 -0.01
N ILE A 172 -0.03 16.12 1.08
CA ILE A 172 0.69 15.51 2.21
C ILE A 172 1.46 14.28 1.74
N GLU A 173 0.82 13.41 0.94
CA GLU A 173 1.46 12.21 0.40
C GLU A 173 2.64 12.58 -0.51
N LYS A 174 2.46 13.54 -1.42
CA LYS A 174 3.51 14.02 -2.31
C LYS A 174 4.69 14.59 -1.53
N THR A 175 4.43 15.41 -0.52
CA THR A 175 5.46 16.02 0.33
C THR A 175 6.20 14.96 1.12
N THR A 176 5.48 14.04 1.74
CA THR A 176 6.05 12.92 2.49
C THR A 176 6.91 12.04 1.60
N LEU A 177 6.38 11.55 0.48
CA LEU A 177 7.13 10.69 -0.45
C LEU A 177 8.35 11.42 -1.03
N THR A 178 8.23 12.71 -1.32
CA THR A 178 9.37 13.53 -1.75
C THR A 178 10.45 13.57 -0.67
N GLY A 179 10.09 13.84 0.59
CA GLY A 179 11.03 13.86 1.70
C GLY A 179 11.68 12.49 1.96
N LEU A 180 10.88 11.42 1.99
CA LEU A 180 11.35 10.05 2.19
C LEU A 180 12.32 9.61 1.07
N LEU A 181 12.04 9.96 -0.19
CA LEU A 181 12.84 9.49 -1.33
C LEU A 181 13.99 10.41 -1.72
N SER A 182 14.03 11.64 -1.18
CA SER A 182 15.18 12.54 -1.35
C SER A 182 16.43 11.99 -0.66
N HIS A 183 16.26 11.10 0.32
CA HIS A 183 17.34 10.46 1.07
C HIS A 183 17.25 8.94 0.97
N PRO A 184 18.02 8.28 0.08
CA PRO A 184 17.92 6.85 -0.17
C PRO A 184 18.09 5.93 1.06
N VAL A 185 18.74 6.42 2.11
CA VAL A 185 18.95 5.69 3.37
C VAL A 185 17.65 5.55 4.18
N VAL A 186 16.70 6.48 4.05
CA VAL A 186 15.42 6.49 4.79
C VAL A 186 14.63 5.18 4.65
N PRO A 187 14.29 4.71 3.43
CA PRO A 187 13.56 3.45 3.28
C PRO A 187 14.34 2.24 3.83
N ILE A 188 15.67 2.26 3.78
CA ILE A 188 16.53 1.17 4.26
C ILE A 188 16.53 1.11 5.79
N VAL A 189 16.69 2.27 6.46
CA VAL A 189 16.59 2.39 7.92
C VAL A 189 15.21 1.96 8.39
N ASN A 190 14.15 2.39 7.71
CA ASN A 190 12.79 1.95 8.03
C ASN A 190 12.65 0.41 7.97
N ALA A 191 13.23 -0.25 6.95
CA ALA A 191 13.23 -1.70 6.83
C ALA A 191 13.98 -2.40 7.99
N CYS A 192 15.08 -1.82 8.49
CA CYS A 192 15.82 -2.37 9.63
C CYS A 192 14.98 -2.46 10.90
N LEU A 193 14.06 -1.52 11.13
CA LEU A 193 13.21 -1.51 12.32
C LEU A 193 12.23 -2.70 12.37
N HIS A 194 12.03 -3.38 11.24
CA HIS A 194 11.16 -4.56 11.14
C HIS A 194 11.88 -5.89 11.38
N LEU A 195 13.22 -5.87 11.49
CA LEU A 195 14.02 -7.06 11.77
C LEU A 195 13.77 -7.61 13.17
N GLU A 196 13.75 -8.94 13.29
CA GLU A 196 13.53 -9.62 14.57
C GLU A 196 14.62 -9.29 15.59
N GLU A 197 15.88 -9.26 15.14
CA GLU A 197 17.03 -8.85 15.97
C GLU A 197 16.80 -7.47 16.60
N TYR A 198 16.30 -6.50 15.82
CA TYR A 198 15.99 -5.16 16.33
C TYR A 198 14.78 -5.17 17.28
N LYS A 199 13.74 -5.96 16.95
CA LYS A 199 12.54 -6.08 17.80
C LYS A 199 12.87 -6.61 19.19
N GLN A 200 13.87 -7.47 19.31
CA GLN A 200 14.35 -8.03 20.58
C GLN A 200 15.10 -7.02 21.45
N PHE A 201 15.57 -5.90 20.89
CA PHE A 201 16.22 -4.86 21.68
C PHE A 201 15.26 -4.20 22.65
N GLN A 202 15.75 -3.92 23.86
CA GLN A 202 15.04 -3.10 24.84
C GLN A 202 15.20 -1.61 24.52
N THR A 203 16.36 -1.23 23.98
CA THR A 203 16.70 0.16 23.65
C THR A 203 17.19 0.25 22.21
N HIS A 204 16.89 1.37 21.55
CA HIS A 204 17.37 1.64 20.20
C HIS A 204 18.91 1.81 20.17
N SER A 205 19.55 1.41 19.06
CA SER A 205 20.97 1.65 18.79
C SER A 205 21.17 2.04 17.33
N ASN A 206 21.67 3.27 17.14
CA ASN A 206 22.06 3.78 15.82
C ASN A 206 23.26 3.00 15.26
N GLU A 207 24.20 2.61 16.13
CA GLU A 207 25.42 1.87 15.78
C GLU A 207 25.07 0.51 15.17
N TRP A 208 24.07 -0.18 15.75
CA TRP A 208 23.60 -1.45 15.20
C TRP A 208 23.00 -1.27 13.81
N ILE A 209 22.13 -0.28 13.60
CA ILE A 209 21.53 -0.02 12.28
C ILE A 209 22.64 0.35 11.28
N SER A 210 23.49 1.31 11.63
CA SER A 210 24.64 1.77 10.84
C SER A 210 25.50 0.60 10.36
N LYS A 211 25.89 -0.30 11.28
CA LYS A 211 26.65 -1.50 10.95
C LYS A 211 25.85 -2.48 10.07
N LYS A 212 24.56 -2.66 10.35
CA LYS A 212 23.69 -3.61 9.63
C LYS A 212 23.53 -3.22 8.15
N ILE A 213 23.49 -1.92 7.84
CA ILE A 213 23.27 -1.42 6.48
C ILE A 213 24.51 -0.80 5.83
N ALA A 214 25.65 -0.81 6.52
CA ALA A 214 26.89 -0.17 6.10
C ALA A 214 26.68 1.30 5.69
N GLU A 215 26.06 2.09 6.58
CA GLU A 215 25.88 3.54 6.42
C GLU A 215 26.43 4.28 7.64
N PRO A 216 26.96 5.52 7.49
CA PRO A 216 27.35 6.36 8.62
C PRO A 216 26.21 6.58 9.62
N ILE A 217 26.54 6.73 10.90
CA ILE A 217 25.56 6.97 11.99
C ILE A 217 24.76 8.24 11.72
N GLU A 218 25.40 9.28 11.20
CA GLU A 218 24.79 10.57 10.87
C GLU A 218 23.65 10.40 9.85
N ASN A 219 23.83 9.49 8.87
CA ASN A 219 22.79 9.18 7.89
C ASN A 219 21.61 8.43 8.53
N VAL A 220 21.88 7.57 9.51
CA VAL A 220 20.83 6.85 10.26
C VAL A 220 20.00 7.82 11.10
N GLU A 221 20.66 8.72 11.83
CA GLU A 221 19.98 9.73 12.65
C GLU A 221 19.12 10.67 11.81
N MET A 222 19.66 11.14 10.68
CA MET A 222 18.92 11.97 9.73
C MET A 222 17.71 11.22 9.16
N ALA A 223 17.88 9.93 8.80
CA ALA A 223 16.78 9.11 8.34
C ALA A 223 15.67 8.93 9.38
N LEU A 224 16.03 8.68 10.64
CA LEU A 224 15.06 8.54 11.74
C LEU A 224 14.30 9.85 12.00
N LYS A 225 14.98 11.00 11.97
CA LYS A 225 14.33 12.32 12.09
C LYS A 225 13.32 12.54 10.96
N ILE A 226 13.67 12.19 9.72
CA ILE A 226 12.74 12.29 8.58
C ILE A 226 11.53 11.38 8.80
N LEU A 227 11.76 10.12 9.21
CA LEU A 227 10.67 9.18 9.46
C LEU A 227 9.74 9.64 10.59
N GLU A 228 10.28 10.23 11.65
CA GLU A 228 9.53 10.76 12.79
C GLU A 228 8.73 12.00 12.39
N ASN A 229 9.34 12.93 11.65
CA ASN A 229 8.69 14.14 11.13
C ASN A 229 7.46 13.82 10.27
N PHE A 230 7.49 12.71 9.53
CA PHE A 230 6.37 12.23 8.73
C PHE A 230 5.48 11.21 9.45
N HIS A 231 5.66 11.02 10.75
CA HIS A 231 4.90 10.08 11.59
C HIS A 231 4.91 8.63 11.07
N ILE A 232 5.96 8.25 10.35
CA ILE A 232 6.18 6.87 9.88
C ILE A 232 6.72 6.00 11.00
N VAL A 233 7.50 6.61 11.91
CA VAL A 233 7.98 5.96 13.13
C VAL A 233 7.53 6.73 14.37
N GLU A 234 7.46 6.03 15.49
CA GLU A 234 7.24 6.59 16.82
C GLU A 234 8.30 6.08 17.78
N TYR A 235 8.87 6.97 18.58
CA TYR A 235 9.77 6.60 19.68
C TYR A 235 8.96 6.29 20.94
N ARG A 236 8.95 5.02 21.37
CA ARG A 236 8.25 4.58 22.58
C ARG A 236 9.01 3.46 23.27
N ASN A 237 8.97 3.45 24.60
CA ASN A 237 9.71 2.48 25.42
C ASN A 237 11.19 2.39 25.02
N GLN A 238 11.83 3.55 24.83
CA GLN A 238 13.25 3.68 24.48
C GLN A 238 13.65 3.09 23.11
N LYS A 239 12.69 2.85 22.20
CA LYS A 239 12.99 2.44 20.82
C LYS A 239 11.99 2.93 19.79
N PHE A 240 12.44 3.00 18.54
CA PHE A 240 11.59 3.33 17.40
C PHE A 240 10.73 2.15 16.96
N TRP A 241 9.46 2.44 16.66
CA TRP A 241 8.50 1.53 16.06
C TRP A 241 8.04 2.10 14.73
N SER A 242 8.09 1.31 13.66
CA SER A 242 7.62 1.72 12.34
C SER A 242 6.21 1.20 12.05
N TYR A 243 5.38 2.08 11.49
CA TYR A 243 4.04 1.77 11.01
C TYR A 243 4.00 1.32 9.54
N LEU A 244 5.06 1.66 8.80
CA LEU A 244 5.19 1.40 7.38
C LEU A 244 6.11 0.19 7.17
N THR A 245 5.51 -0.97 6.97
CA THR A 245 6.25 -2.23 6.74
C THR A 245 6.86 -2.29 5.35
N ASN A 246 6.16 -1.77 4.35
CA ASN A 246 6.57 -1.77 2.96
C ASN A 246 6.35 -0.38 2.33
N LEU A 247 7.39 0.15 1.69
CA LEU A 247 7.27 1.27 0.77
C LEU A 247 7.08 0.71 -0.64
N SER A 248 5.83 0.60 -1.08
CA SER A 248 5.55 0.40 -2.51
C SER A 248 5.75 1.72 -3.21
N MET A 249 6.75 1.79 -4.10
CA MET A 249 7.24 3.06 -4.68
C MET A 249 6.88 3.21 -6.15
N TYR A 250 5.77 2.60 -6.58
CA TYR A 250 5.34 2.65 -7.96
C TYR A 250 5.00 4.10 -8.36
N ARG A 251 5.56 4.59 -9.48
CA ARG A 251 5.26 5.89 -10.12
C ARG A 251 5.63 7.18 -9.35
N ILE A 252 6.58 7.13 -8.42
CA ILE A 252 7.04 8.36 -7.74
C ILE A 252 8.20 9.01 -8.52
N PRO A 253 8.16 10.31 -8.87
CA PRO A 253 9.21 10.97 -9.67
C PRO A 253 10.63 10.81 -9.10
N ASN A 254 10.77 10.83 -7.77
CA ASN A 254 12.06 10.69 -7.08
C ASN A 254 12.50 9.25 -6.86
N PHE A 255 11.70 8.25 -7.27
CA PHE A 255 12.08 6.84 -7.17
C PHE A 255 13.42 6.56 -7.86
N ARG A 256 13.70 7.27 -8.97
CA ARG A 256 14.98 7.18 -9.70
C ARG A 256 16.20 7.47 -8.82
N VAL A 257 16.09 8.36 -7.83
CA VAL A 257 17.19 8.69 -6.91
C VAL A 257 17.52 7.48 -6.03
N LEU A 258 16.49 6.88 -5.43
CA LEU A 258 16.64 5.66 -4.65
C LEU A 258 17.16 4.50 -5.50
N THR A 259 16.56 4.26 -6.68
CA THR A 259 17.00 3.20 -7.60
C THR A 259 18.47 3.39 -7.93
N LYS A 260 18.89 4.60 -8.35
CA LYS A 260 20.29 4.90 -8.69
C LYS A 260 21.23 4.65 -7.51
N HIS A 261 20.84 5.03 -6.29
CA HIS A 261 21.63 4.77 -5.09
C HIS A 261 21.76 3.26 -4.82
N LEU A 262 20.65 2.51 -4.82
CA LEU A 262 20.66 1.07 -4.61
C LEU A 262 21.44 0.34 -5.70
N THR A 263 21.27 0.71 -6.98
CA THR A 263 22.04 0.14 -8.10
C THR A 263 23.54 0.34 -7.90
N ARG A 264 23.98 1.55 -7.53
CA ARG A 264 25.41 1.81 -7.25
C ARG A 264 25.92 0.99 -6.07
N LYS A 265 25.15 0.92 -4.98
CA LYS A 265 25.51 0.12 -3.80
C LYS A 265 25.65 -1.36 -4.15
N MET A 266 24.71 -1.90 -4.94
CA MET A 266 24.76 -3.28 -5.42
C MET A 266 25.88 -3.52 -6.42
N ALA A 267 26.21 -2.55 -7.29
CA ALA A 267 27.35 -2.62 -8.21
C ALA A 267 28.69 -2.69 -7.45
N ASN A 268 28.88 -1.84 -6.44
CA ASN A 268 30.07 -1.89 -5.59
C ASN A 268 30.20 -3.26 -4.89
N LEU A 269 29.11 -3.78 -4.33
CA LEU A 269 29.09 -5.12 -3.71
C LEU A 269 29.37 -6.25 -4.71
N PHE A 270 28.98 -6.05 -5.97
CA PHE A 270 29.29 -6.98 -7.06
C PHE A 270 30.78 -6.96 -7.40
N ASP A 271 31.38 -5.77 -7.51
CA ASP A 271 32.80 -5.57 -7.83
C ASP A 271 33.73 -6.03 -6.71
N GLU A 272 33.34 -5.83 -5.45
CA GLU A 272 34.03 -6.35 -4.25
C GLU A 272 33.96 -7.88 -4.14
N GLY A 273 33.27 -8.55 -5.08
CA GLY A 273 33.30 -9.99 -5.25
C GLY A 273 32.48 -10.72 -4.20
N ALA A 274 31.27 -10.25 -3.85
CA ALA A 274 30.29 -10.93 -2.98
C ALA A 274 30.91 -11.86 -1.91
N ALA A 275 31.91 -11.35 -1.19
CA ALA A 275 32.54 -12.09 -0.11
C ALA A 275 31.50 -12.19 1.00
N HIS A 276 31.11 -13.43 1.32
CA HIS A 276 30.28 -13.82 2.47
C HIS A 276 28.75 -13.82 2.26
N THR A 277 28.26 -14.85 1.57
CA THR A 277 27.09 -15.57 2.08
C THR A 277 27.48 -17.04 2.27
N PRO A 278 27.81 -17.48 3.50
CA PRO A 278 28.40 -18.80 3.74
C PRO A 278 27.52 -20.01 3.37
N ASN A 279 26.24 -19.83 3.05
CA ASN A 279 25.28 -20.94 2.92
C ASN A 279 24.21 -20.79 1.83
N LEU A 280 24.31 -19.80 0.94
CA LEU A 280 23.42 -19.70 -0.22
C LEU A 280 24.28 -19.72 -1.48
N LYS A 281 24.09 -20.74 -2.34
CA LYS A 281 24.68 -20.80 -3.69
C LYS A 281 24.46 -19.43 -4.36
N ARG A 282 25.55 -18.68 -4.56
CA ARG A 282 25.67 -17.37 -5.25
C ARG A 282 24.33 -16.60 -5.42
N PRO A 283 23.96 -15.72 -4.47
CA PRO A 283 22.69 -14.99 -4.54
C PRO A 283 22.65 -13.88 -5.62
N SER A 284 23.81 -13.49 -6.17
CA SER A 284 23.91 -12.56 -7.29
C SER A 284 24.01 -13.34 -8.61
N MET A 285 22.88 -13.47 -9.30
CA MET A 285 22.85 -13.88 -10.70
C MET A 285 22.66 -12.62 -11.55
N SER A 286 23.63 -12.34 -12.42
CA SER A 286 23.51 -11.35 -13.48
C SER A 286 23.77 -12.06 -14.80
N SER A 287 22.87 -11.87 -15.76
CA SER A 287 23.02 -12.38 -17.12
C SER A 287 22.71 -11.27 -18.09
N THR A 288 23.64 -11.03 -19.03
CA THR A 288 23.42 -10.13 -20.15
C THR A 288 23.38 -10.96 -21.43
N SER A 289 22.30 -10.84 -22.19
CA SER A 289 22.11 -11.56 -23.44
C SER A 289 21.45 -10.65 -24.47
N LEU A 290 22.01 -10.61 -25.68
CA LEU A 290 21.50 -9.83 -26.80
C LEU A 290 20.86 -10.77 -27.80
N HIS A 291 19.58 -10.55 -28.12
CA HIS A 291 18.82 -11.39 -29.04
C HIS A 291 18.08 -10.52 -30.06
N PRO A 292 18.14 -10.84 -31.36
CA PRO A 292 17.18 -10.29 -32.32
C PRO A 292 15.80 -10.92 -32.06
N LEU A 293 14.75 -10.11 -31.95
CA LEU A 293 13.39 -10.55 -31.65
C LEU A 293 12.42 -9.97 -32.68
N SER A 294 11.34 -10.70 -32.99
CA SER A 294 10.16 -10.11 -33.66
C SER A 294 9.33 -9.31 -32.66
N ASP A 295 8.42 -8.46 -33.15
CA ASP A 295 7.52 -7.67 -32.31
C ASP A 295 6.68 -8.57 -31.39
N GLU A 296 6.15 -9.68 -31.90
CA GLU A 296 5.38 -10.64 -31.09
C GLU A 296 6.25 -11.34 -30.04
N ALA A 297 7.54 -11.58 -30.34
CA ALA A 297 8.48 -12.12 -29.36
C ALA A 297 8.83 -11.08 -28.28
N ALA A 298 9.00 -9.81 -28.65
CA ALA A 298 9.24 -8.72 -27.72
C ALA A 298 8.05 -8.51 -26.76
N ILE A 299 6.80 -8.51 -27.27
CA ILE A 299 5.60 -8.42 -26.42
C ILE A 299 5.56 -9.57 -25.40
N ARG A 300 5.75 -10.83 -25.85
CA ARG A 300 5.79 -12.00 -24.96
C ARG A 300 6.94 -11.93 -23.95
N LEU A 301 8.07 -11.32 -24.32
CA LEU A 301 9.19 -11.10 -23.42
C LEU A 301 8.81 -10.10 -22.32
N VAL A 302 8.19 -8.97 -22.67
CA VAL A 302 7.69 -7.97 -21.71
C VAL A 302 6.66 -8.58 -20.74
N GLU A 303 5.73 -9.40 -21.26
CA GLU A 303 4.75 -10.11 -20.42
C GLU A 303 5.43 -11.09 -19.45
N SER A 304 6.45 -11.82 -19.91
CA SER A 304 7.20 -12.78 -19.11
C SER A 304 8.02 -12.09 -18.03
N ILE A 305 8.68 -10.98 -18.37
CA ILE A 305 9.37 -10.11 -17.41
C ILE A 305 8.37 -9.62 -16.36
N SER A 306 7.21 -9.10 -16.78
CA SER A 306 6.18 -8.59 -15.87
C SER A 306 5.67 -9.68 -14.93
N ARG A 307 5.48 -10.91 -15.43
CA ARG A 307 5.12 -12.07 -14.63
C ARG A 307 6.21 -12.42 -13.61
N PHE A 308 7.47 -12.45 -14.03
CA PHE A 308 8.60 -12.69 -13.14
C PHE A 308 8.70 -11.65 -12.01
N HIS A 309 8.57 -10.35 -12.31
CA HIS A 309 8.55 -9.30 -11.29
C HIS A 309 7.41 -9.48 -10.28
N ARG A 310 6.21 -9.87 -10.74
CA ARG A 310 5.09 -10.20 -9.86
C ARG A 310 5.39 -11.40 -8.98
N GLU A 311 5.97 -12.46 -9.52
CA GLU A 311 6.35 -13.66 -8.77
C GLU A 311 7.40 -13.36 -7.69
N VAL A 312 8.43 -12.58 -8.00
CA VAL A 312 9.45 -12.17 -7.03
C VAL A 312 8.84 -11.30 -5.92
N SER A 313 8.00 -10.32 -6.28
CA SER A 313 7.33 -9.46 -5.30
C SER A 313 6.42 -10.27 -4.38
N LYS A 314 5.70 -11.25 -4.94
CA LYS A 314 4.85 -12.18 -4.21
C LYS A 314 5.63 -12.98 -3.17
N ILE A 315 6.83 -13.47 -3.48
CA ILE A 315 7.66 -14.20 -2.50
C ILE A 315 7.94 -13.35 -1.26
N ALA A 316 8.29 -12.07 -1.43
CA ALA A 316 8.57 -11.17 -0.32
C ALA A 316 7.32 -10.87 0.53
N LEU A 317 6.15 -10.76 -0.12
CA LEU A 317 4.86 -10.49 0.53
C LEU A 317 4.31 -11.71 1.26
N ASP A 318 4.46 -12.90 0.67
CA ASP A 318 3.98 -14.17 1.23
C ASP A 318 4.91 -14.72 2.32
N ASP A 319 6.10 -14.14 2.53
CA ASP A 319 7.04 -14.57 3.57
C ASP A 319 6.46 -14.29 4.96
N LYS A 320 6.04 -15.37 5.64
CA LYS A 320 5.55 -15.36 7.03
C LYS A 320 6.66 -15.71 8.03
N GLY A 321 7.89 -15.92 7.57
CA GLY A 321 9.03 -16.27 8.39
C GLY A 321 9.55 -15.11 9.24
N ILE A 322 10.46 -15.46 10.14
CA ILE A 322 11.18 -14.50 10.98
C ILE A 322 12.07 -13.63 10.09
N LYS A 323 11.96 -12.31 10.22
CA LYS A 323 12.69 -11.34 9.40
C LYS A 323 14.10 -11.13 9.96
N THR A 324 15.10 -11.75 9.34
CA THR A 324 16.50 -11.71 9.82
C THR A 324 17.40 -10.79 8.99
N HIS A 325 16.99 -10.43 7.78
CA HIS A 325 17.80 -9.69 6.82
C HIS A 325 17.00 -8.58 6.15
N VAL A 326 17.62 -7.41 5.96
CA VAL A 326 17.13 -6.42 4.99
C VAL A 326 17.68 -6.81 3.62
N ARG A 327 16.80 -7.03 2.66
CA ARG A 327 17.19 -7.29 1.27
C ARG A 327 16.62 -6.22 0.37
N ALA A 328 17.51 -5.51 -0.32
CA ALA A 328 17.11 -4.68 -1.45
C ALA A 328 17.05 -5.57 -2.70
N LEU A 329 15.86 -5.74 -3.26
CA LEU A 329 15.68 -6.39 -4.55
C LEU A 329 15.65 -5.31 -5.62
N VAL A 330 16.73 -5.23 -6.40
CA VAL A 330 16.81 -4.32 -7.54
C VAL A 330 16.73 -5.18 -8.81
N LEU A 331 15.55 -5.19 -9.41
CA LEU A 331 15.33 -5.86 -10.68
C LEU A 331 15.38 -4.83 -11.81
N HIS A 332 16.45 -4.87 -12.60
CA HIS A 332 16.53 -4.10 -13.82
C HIS A 332 16.07 -4.97 -14.98
N SER A 333 14.93 -4.64 -15.54
CA SER A 333 14.51 -5.14 -16.85
C SER A 333 14.54 -3.95 -17.79
N ILE A 334 15.63 -3.85 -18.55
CA ILE A 334 15.83 -2.82 -19.55
C ILE A 334 15.55 -3.50 -20.88
N ASP A 335 14.34 -3.29 -21.40
CA ASP A 335 14.03 -3.59 -22.79
C ASP A 335 14.23 -2.29 -23.57
N CYS A 336 15.27 -2.23 -24.38
CA CYS A 336 15.53 -1.10 -25.25
C CYS A 336 15.86 -1.59 -26.64
N GLU A 337 15.17 -1.01 -27.63
CA GLU A 337 15.60 -1.10 -29.01
C GLU A 337 16.93 -0.35 -29.13
N ILE A 338 18.02 -1.06 -29.45
CA ILE A 338 19.31 -0.44 -29.76
C ILE A 338 19.22 0.06 -31.20
N SER A 339 18.39 1.07 -31.44
CA SER A 339 18.39 1.83 -32.68
C SER A 339 19.51 2.86 -32.59
N GLY A 340 20.51 2.78 -33.48
CA GLY A 340 21.51 3.85 -33.60
C GLY A 340 20.81 5.16 -33.94
N ARG A 341 20.96 6.18 -33.09
CA ARG A 341 20.74 7.57 -33.50
C ARG A 341 21.97 8.09 -34.20
#